data_AF-A0A960LE74-F1
#
_entry.id   AF-A0A960LE74-F1
#
_cell.length_a   1.000
_cell.length_b   1.000
_cell.length_c   1.000
_cell.angle_alpha   90.00
_cell.angle_beta   90.00
_cell.angle_gamma   90.00
#
_symmetry.space_group_name_H-M   'P 1'
#
loop_
_entity.id
_entity.type
_entity.pdbx_description
1 polymer ?
#
loop_
_entity_poly.entity_id
_entity_poly.type
_entity_poly.pdbx_seq_one_letter_code
_entity_poly.pdbx_strand_id
1 'polypeptide(L)'
;MDSFELRTQTGVVPVRFARADATWIANELSRVFGARRPRVMLITDENVALHHLESLRNLLLRDGYSCVEFVLPPGEEQKNLNRAKSILDVMAQKRFARDDVIIALGGGVVTDLAGFVASIYLRGIEWLAVPTTLLGMVDAAIGGKTGVNHELGKNMIGAFHQPKCVLANLAYIDTLAPREIRSGAAEIIKGALLVGGDFWREIEEAGSDALSWNSRRFEEFAARGAEVKIDIVSRDERESGERMLLNLGHTFGHALERVAGYGTLAHGEAVFYGLRAAVKLSELSGLLSPQRARALEKWLSSISLPKIVCSEDDLLEAVRSDKKTASGKQRWILLRDVGKPVISHDVPDQSVRECAAWLAEVTRSGEEVVAIPRRRRVAILNGPNLNLLGTREPSVYGTTTYDDLTALCQEWAEDLSFDVLVRQSNHEGEYSELIQWARRWADGLILNPGALTHTSVSVRDALAAANLPAVEVHVSDPAAREEFRHTSLISDLCGKTISGKGIQGYQLALVELAFALPETT
;
A
#
# COMPACT_ATOMS: atom_id res chain seq x y z
N MET A 1 17.15 -12.78 5.40
CA MET A 1 15.94 -12.86 6.25
C MET A 1 16.37 -12.30 7.58
N ASP A 2 15.84 -11.13 7.91
CA ASP A 2 16.19 -10.43 9.13
C ASP A 2 15.04 -10.56 10.12
N SER A 3 15.35 -10.65 11.40
CA SER A 3 14.36 -10.80 12.46
C SER A 3 14.76 -9.92 13.62
N PHE A 4 13.85 -9.04 14.02
CA PHE A 4 14.00 -8.09 15.11
C PHE A 4 12.98 -8.38 16.21
N GLU A 5 13.29 -7.95 17.42
CA GLU A 5 12.41 -8.11 18.59
C GLU A 5 12.00 -6.74 19.13
N LEU A 6 10.76 -6.34 18.88
CA LEU A 6 10.18 -5.17 19.52
C LEU A 6 9.77 -5.54 20.96
N ARG A 7 10.45 -4.94 21.93
CA ARG A 7 10.17 -5.15 23.35
C ARG A 7 9.10 -4.16 23.80
N THR A 8 8.02 -4.67 24.38
CA THR A 8 6.89 -3.88 24.85
C THR A 8 6.65 -4.19 26.32
N GLN A 9 5.83 -3.38 26.99
CA GLN A 9 5.41 -3.64 28.37
C GLN A 9 4.61 -4.95 28.50
N THR A 10 4.03 -5.44 27.40
CA THR A 10 3.16 -6.63 27.37
C THR A 10 3.85 -7.87 26.81
N GLY A 11 5.07 -7.75 26.28
CA GLY A 11 5.84 -8.89 25.78
C GLY A 11 6.84 -8.53 24.69
N VAL A 12 7.18 -9.50 23.85
CA VAL A 12 8.04 -9.33 22.68
C VAL A 12 7.21 -9.54 21.44
N VAL A 13 7.27 -8.59 20.50
CA VAL A 13 6.64 -8.65 19.19
C VAL A 13 7.74 -8.93 18.15
N PRO A 14 7.75 -10.11 17.52
CA PRO A 14 8.68 -10.38 16.42
C PRO A 14 8.34 -9.52 15.21
N VAL A 15 9.35 -8.87 14.63
CA VAL A 15 9.28 -8.17 13.35
C VAL A 15 10.20 -8.88 12.37
N ARG A 16 9.63 -9.51 11.34
CA ARG A 16 10.38 -10.38 10.41
C ARG A 16 10.38 -9.76 9.02
N PHE A 17 11.55 -9.74 8.39
CA PHE A 17 11.78 -9.28 7.03
C PHE A 17 12.24 -10.43 6.13
N ALA A 18 11.60 -10.54 4.98
CA ALA A 18 12.02 -11.42 3.90
C ALA A 18 11.59 -10.84 2.55
N ARG A 19 12.34 -11.13 1.48
CA ARG A 19 11.79 -11.10 0.13
C ARG A 19 11.46 -12.54 -0.25
N ALA A 20 10.17 -12.88 -0.30
CA ALA A 20 9.71 -14.23 -0.57
C ALA A 20 8.33 -14.23 -1.23
N ASP A 21 7.88 -15.39 -1.70
CA ASP A 21 6.49 -15.55 -2.13
C ASP A 21 5.52 -15.61 -0.93
N ALA A 22 4.22 -15.76 -1.20
CA ALA A 22 3.19 -15.82 -0.16
C ALA A 22 3.30 -17.05 0.75
N THR A 23 4.03 -18.11 0.36
CA THR A 23 4.22 -19.30 1.21
C THR A 23 5.00 -18.96 2.47
N TRP A 24 5.86 -17.95 2.41
CA TRP A 24 6.58 -17.47 3.58
C TRP A 24 5.63 -16.98 4.67
N ILE A 25 4.62 -16.16 4.33
CA ILE A 25 3.62 -15.67 5.30
C ILE A 25 2.84 -16.84 5.92
N ALA A 26 2.41 -17.81 5.12
CA ALA A 26 1.70 -19.00 5.60
C ALA A 26 2.56 -19.85 6.58
N ASN A 27 3.84 -20.01 6.26
CA ASN A 27 4.81 -20.68 7.13
C ASN A 27 5.02 -19.92 8.45
N GLU A 28 5.13 -18.59 8.42
CA GLU A 28 5.25 -17.79 9.64
C GLU A 28 3.99 -17.87 10.50
N LEU A 29 2.80 -17.89 9.91
CA LEU A 29 1.55 -18.09 10.65
C LEU A 29 1.52 -19.45 11.35
N SER A 30 1.95 -20.50 10.66
CA SER A 30 2.09 -21.84 11.25
C SER A 30 3.10 -21.86 12.41
N ARG A 31 4.14 -21.03 12.39
CA ARG A 31 5.06 -20.86 13.53
C ARG A 31 4.42 -20.10 14.69
N VAL A 32 3.64 -19.06 14.39
CA VAL A 32 2.98 -18.23 15.42
C VAL A 32 1.87 -19.02 16.14
N PHE A 33 1.12 -19.86 15.41
CA PHE A 33 -0.04 -20.57 15.95
C PHE A 33 0.18 -22.06 16.21
N GLY A 34 1.30 -22.63 15.77
CA GLY A 34 1.63 -24.03 15.96
C GLY A 34 0.58 -24.96 15.33
N ALA A 35 0.03 -25.88 16.13
CA ALA A 35 -1.04 -26.78 15.69
C ALA A 35 -2.42 -26.10 15.65
N ARG A 36 -2.58 -24.90 16.24
CA ARG A 36 -3.86 -24.19 16.22
C ARG A 36 -4.14 -23.67 14.80
N ARG A 37 -5.40 -23.73 14.39
CA ARG A 37 -5.92 -23.13 13.15
C ARG A 37 -7.06 -22.17 13.48
N PRO A 38 -6.74 -21.00 14.08
CA PRO A 38 -7.77 -20.00 14.37
C PRO A 38 -8.48 -19.60 13.07
N ARG A 39 -9.74 -19.20 13.17
CA ARG A 39 -10.38 -18.58 12.02
C ARG A 39 -9.79 -17.19 11.81
N VAL A 40 -9.55 -16.86 10.56
CA VAL A 40 -8.85 -15.65 10.14
C VAL A 40 -9.86 -14.66 9.58
N MET A 41 -9.86 -13.44 10.11
CA MET A 41 -10.44 -12.28 9.46
C MET A 41 -9.33 -11.58 8.64
N LEU A 42 -9.34 -11.76 7.32
CA LEU A 42 -8.41 -11.11 6.40
C LEU A 42 -8.94 -9.73 6.04
N ILE A 43 -8.25 -8.67 6.46
CA ILE A 43 -8.62 -7.28 6.17
C ILE A 43 -7.59 -6.71 5.21
N THR A 44 -8.04 -6.17 4.08
CA THR A 44 -7.19 -5.60 3.01
C THR A 44 -7.93 -4.49 2.26
N ASP A 45 -7.22 -3.67 1.47
CA ASP A 45 -7.82 -2.80 0.47
C ASP A 45 -7.87 -3.45 -0.92
N GLU A 46 -8.64 -2.87 -1.84
CA GLU A 46 -8.84 -3.37 -3.22
C GLU A 46 -7.56 -3.41 -4.06
N ASN A 47 -6.62 -2.48 -3.90
CA ASN A 47 -5.37 -2.49 -4.67
C ASN A 47 -4.48 -3.65 -4.20
N VAL A 48 -4.40 -3.88 -2.89
CA VAL A 48 -3.63 -5.00 -2.34
C VAL A 48 -4.33 -6.34 -2.62
N ALA A 49 -5.67 -6.38 -2.56
CA ALA A 49 -6.45 -7.57 -2.83
C ALA A 49 -6.22 -8.10 -4.25
N LEU A 50 -6.13 -7.18 -5.20
CA LEU A 50 -5.86 -7.46 -6.61
C LEU A 50 -4.62 -8.34 -6.82
N HIS A 51 -3.55 -8.04 -6.09
CA HIS A 51 -2.25 -8.66 -6.32
C HIS A 51 -1.99 -9.82 -5.36
N HIS A 52 -2.44 -9.73 -4.10
CA HIS A 52 -1.88 -10.55 -3.02
C HIS A 52 -2.91 -11.38 -2.24
N LEU A 53 -4.19 -10.99 -2.21
CA LEU A 53 -5.19 -11.62 -1.33
C LEU A 53 -5.46 -13.07 -1.71
N GLU A 54 -5.75 -13.34 -2.99
CA GLU A 54 -6.15 -14.67 -3.44
C GLU A 54 -5.05 -15.71 -3.19
N SER A 55 -3.80 -15.34 -3.51
CA SER A 55 -2.63 -16.19 -3.29
C SER A 55 -2.46 -16.55 -1.81
N LEU A 56 -2.48 -15.56 -0.92
CA LEU A 56 -2.38 -15.80 0.52
C LEU A 56 -3.56 -16.64 1.03
N ARG A 57 -4.79 -16.28 0.65
CA ARG A 57 -6.00 -16.99 1.09
C ARG A 57 -5.96 -18.47 0.70
N ASN A 58 -5.61 -18.78 -0.54
CA ASN A 58 -5.57 -20.16 -1.03
C ASN A 58 -4.54 -20.99 -0.26
N LEU A 59 -3.39 -20.39 0.10
CA LEU A 59 -2.39 -21.04 0.95
C LEU A 59 -2.92 -21.29 2.37
N LEU A 60 -3.60 -20.31 2.97
CA LEU A 60 -4.19 -20.48 4.30
C LEU A 60 -5.27 -21.57 4.32
N LEU A 61 -6.14 -21.62 3.31
CA LEU A 61 -7.14 -22.68 3.17
C LEU A 61 -6.49 -24.06 3.02
N ARG A 62 -5.43 -24.16 2.20
CA ARG A 62 -4.64 -25.39 2.03
C ARG A 62 -4.01 -25.85 3.35
N ASP A 63 -3.57 -24.90 4.18
CA ASP A 63 -2.97 -25.18 5.49
C ASP A 63 -4.02 -25.47 6.59
N GLY A 64 -5.31 -25.48 6.24
CA GLY A 64 -6.41 -25.84 7.13
C GLY A 64 -6.97 -24.67 7.96
N TYR A 65 -6.63 -23.42 7.63
CA TYR A 65 -7.29 -22.25 8.21
C TYR A 65 -8.65 -22.04 7.55
N SER A 66 -9.59 -21.44 8.30
CA SER A 66 -10.81 -20.87 7.74
C SER A 66 -10.64 -19.36 7.61
N CYS A 67 -11.00 -18.80 6.46
CA CYS A 67 -10.82 -17.37 6.18
C CYS A 67 -12.17 -16.68 5.93
N VAL A 68 -12.33 -15.48 6.48
CA VAL A 68 -13.37 -14.51 6.13
C VAL A 68 -12.66 -13.25 5.68
N GLU A 69 -13.04 -12.75 4.51
CA GLU A 69 -12.40 -11.59 3.89
C GLU A 69 -13.22 -10.32 4.13
N PHE A 70 -12.53 -9.21 4.31
CA PHE A 70 -13.10 -7.88 4.31
C PHE A 70 -12.22 -6.95 3.48
N VAL A 71 -12.68 -6.67 2.25
CA VAL A 71 -11.99 -5.82 1.29
C VAL A 71 -12.63 -4.43 1.32
N LEU A 72 -11.83 -3.40 1.60
CA LEU A 72 -12.25 -1.99 1.63
C LEU A 72 -11.75 -1.25 0.38
N PRO A 73 -12.43 -0.16 -0.04
CA PRO A 73 -11.85 0.76 -1.02
C PRO A 73 -10.47 1.26 -0.57
N PRO A 74 -9.58 1.65 -1.49
CA PRO A 74 -8.30 2.26 -1.10
C PRO A 74 -8.52 3.72 -0.67
N GLY A 75 -7.77 4.17 0.33
CA GLY A 75 -7.73 5.60 0.72
C GLY A 75 -7.82 5.86 2.22
N GLU A 76 -7.27 7.00 2.65
CA GLU A 76 -7.25 7.45 4.05
C GLU A 76 -8.66 7.71 4.59
N GLU A 77 -9.62 8.04 3.73
CA GLU A 77 -11.02 8.27 4.10
C GLU A 77 -11.71 6.99 4.61
N GLN A 78 -11.18 5.80 4.30
CA GLN A 78 -11.66 4.55 4.88
C GLN A 78 -11.28 4.38 6.36
N LYS A 79 -10.31 5.15 6.84
CA LYS A 79 -9.80 5.07 8.21
C LYS A 79 -10.73 5.78 9.20
N ASN A 80 -11.96 5.31 9.37
CA ASN A 80 -13.00 5.96 10.18
C ASN A 80 -13.81 4.95 11.02
N LEU A 81 -14.58 5.46 12.00
CA LEU A 81 -15.41 4.63 12.89
C LEU A 81 -16.49 3.81 12.17
N ASN A 82 -17.09 4.32 11.09
CA ASN A 82 -18.11 3.59 10.33
C ASN A 82 -17.52 2.36 9.64
N ARG A 83 -16.28 2.47 9.16
CA ARG A 83 -15.57 1.34 8.57
C ARG A 83 -15.18 0.32 9.65
N ALA A 84 -14.69 0.77 10.81
CA ALA A 84 -14.44 -0.11 11.96
C ALA A 84 -15.71 -0.87 12.38
N LYS A 85 -16.86 -0.17 12.46
CA LYS A 85 -18.16 -0.78 12.74
C LYS A 85 -18.52 -1.87 11.72
N SER A 86 -18.35 -1.60 10.43
CA SER A 86 -18.63 -2.59 9.37
C SER A 86 -17.84 -3.89 9.56
N ILE A 87 -16.56 -3.78 9.93
CA ILE A 87 -15.71 -4.95 10.21
C ILE A 87 -16.23 -5.70 11.45
N LEU A 88 -16.54 -4.97 12.54
CA LEU A 88 -17.11 -5.55 13.76
C LEU A 88 -18.44 -6.29 13.49
N ASP A 89 -19.30 -5.72 12.64
CA ASP A 89 -20.58 -6.32 12.26
C ASP A 89 -20.37 -7.66 11.54
N VAL A 90 -19.44 -7.72 10.57
CA VAL A 90 -19.10 -8.98 9.88
C VAL A 90 -18.55 -10.02 10.85
N MET A 91 -17.63 -9.62 11.73
CA MET A 91 -17.06 -10.51 12.75
C MET A 91 -18.15 -11.05 13.69
N ALA A 92 -19.06 -10.19 14.17
CA ALA A 92 -20.18 -10.59 15.02
C ALA A 92 -21.15 -11.54 14.32
N GLN A 93 -21.52 -11.24 13.07
CA GLN A 93 -22.43 -12.09 12.27
C GLN A 93 -21.83 -13.47 12.00
N LYS A 94 -20.52 -13.53 11.70
CA LYS A 94 -19.77 -14.78 11.53
C LYS A 94 -19.39 -15.43 12.87
N ARG A 95 -19.75 -14.82 14.00
CA ARG A 95 -19.52 -15.30 15.37
C ARG A 95 -18.04 -15.54 15.67
N PHE A 96 -17.18 -14.56 15.35
CA PHE A 96 -15.77 -14.61 15.73
C PHE A 96 -15.61 -14.74 17.25
N ALA A 97 -14.71 -15.62 17.66
CA ALA A 97 -14.42 -15.92 19.06
C ALA A 97 -13.12 -15.25 19.53
N ARG A 98 -12.80 -15.35 20.82
CA ARG A 98 -11.59 -14.71 21.41
C ARG A 98 -10.28 -15.34 20.92
N ASP A 99 -10.34 -16.58 20.49
CA ASP A 99 -9.24 -17.35 19.92
C ASP A 99 -9.25 -17.34 18.39
N ASP A 100 -10.08 -16.51 17.75
CA ASP A 100 -9.92 -16.17 16.34
C ASP A 100 -8.93 -15.01 16.18
N VAL A 101 -8.49 -14.74 14.94
CA VAL A 101 -7.43 -13.78 14.65
C VAL A 101 -7.79 -12.83 13.52
N ILE A 102 -7.33 -11.57 13.61
CA ILE A 102 -7.31 -10.64 12.48
C ILE A 102 -5.95 -10.65 11.80
N ILE A 103 -5.90 -10.72 10.47
CA ILE A 103 -4.70 -10.46 9.68
C ILE A 103 -4.93 -9.21 8.85
N ALA A 104 -4.11 -8.19 9.09
CA ALA A 104 -4.12 -6.94 8.36
C ALA A 104 -3.11 -7.00 7.21
N LEU A 105 -3.59 -7.26 5.99
CA LEU A 105 -2.79 -7.29 4.77
C LEU A 105 -2.95 -5.95 4.04
N GLY A 106 -2.02 -5.02 4.22
CA GLY A 106 -2.14 -3.70 3.59
C GLY A 106 -1.15 -2.66 4.09
N GLY A 107 -1.34 -1.41 3.65
CA GLY A 107 -0.58 -0.26 4.15
C GLY A 107 -1.04 0.22 5.53
N GLY A 108 -0.54 1.40 5.94
CA GLY A 108 -0.80 2.00 7.25
C GLY A 108 -2.30 2.17 7.59
N VAL A 109 -3.13 2.49 6.61
CA VAL A 109 -4.60 2.59 6.79
C VAL A 109 -5.19 1.26 7.25
N VAL A 110 -4.86 0.18 6.54
CA VAL A 110 -5.37 -1.16 6.83
C VAL A 110 -4.86 -1.65 8.18
N THR A 111 -3.56 -1.48 8.46
CA THR A 111 -2.97 -1.94 9.73
C THR A 111 -3.53 -1.18 10.94
N ASP A 112 -3.71 0.14 10.85
CA ASP A 112 -4.25 0.93 11.95
C ASP A 112 -5.72 0.60 12.21
N LEU A 113 -6.52 0.49 11.15
CA LEU A 113 -7.94 0.16 11.26
C LEU A 113 -8.14 -1.25 11.81
N ALA A 114 -7.43 -2.24 11.27
CA ALA A 114 -7.51 -3.63 11.70
C ALA A 114 -7.01 -3.81 13.14
N GLY A 115 -5.90 -3.17 13.50
CA GLY A 115 -5.38 -3.18 14.86
C GLY A 115 -6.35 -2.52 15.86
N PHE A 116 -7.02 -1.43 15.46
CA PHE A 116 -8.03 -0.78 16.29
C PHE A 116 -9.25 -1.69 16.50
N VAL A 117 -9.76 -2.30 15.44
CA VAL A 117 -10.84 -3.30 15.53
C VAL A 117 -10.43 -4.47 16.44
N ALA A 118 -9.21 -4.99 16.28
CA ALA A 118 -8.69 -6.05 17.13
C ALA A 118 -8.62 -5.65 18.61
N SER A 119 -8.33 -4.39 18.90
CA SER A 119 -8.23 -3.87 20.28
C SER A 119 -9.59 -3.82 21.00
N ILE A 120 -10.68 -3.61 20.26
CA ILE A 120 -12.02 -3.40 20.85
C ILE A 120 -12.95 -4.62 20.71
N TYR A 121 -12.78 -5.45 19.67
CA TYR A 121 -13.61 -6.63 19.48
C TYR A 121 -13.41 -7.63 20.62
N LEU A 122 -14.49 -8.02 21.30
CA LEU A 122 -14.47 -8.87 22.50
C LEU A 122 -13.53 -8.38 23.62
N ARG A 123 -13.20 -7.07 23.63
CA ARG A 123 -12.22 -6.39 24.51
C ARG A 123 -10.76 -6.78 24.24
N GLY A 124 -10.45 -7.16 23.01
CA GLY A 124 -9.11 -7.52 22.59
C GLY A 124 -9.06 -8.95 22.05
N ILE A 125 -8.69 -9.08 20.78
CA ILE A 125 -8.30 -10.35 20.16
C ILE A 125 -6.90 -10.23 19.54
N GLU A 126 -6.32 -11.38 19.20
CA GLU A 126 -5.02 -11.44 18.54
C GLU A 126 -5.13 -10.91 17.11
N TRP A 127 -4.06 -10.24 16.66
CA TRP A 127 -3.94 -9.81 15.27
C TRP A 127 -2.49 -9.86 14.78
N LEU A 128 -2.30 -9.93 13.47
CA LEU A 128 -1.00 -9.81 12.82
C LEU A 128 -1.01 -8.65 11.83
N ALA A 129 0.13 -7.98 11.73
CA ALA A 129 0.37 -6.97 10.71
C ALA A 129 1.19 -7.59 9.57
N VAL A 130 0.67 -7.52 8.35
CA VAL A 130 1.36 -7.91 7.12
C VAL A 130 1.44 -6.65 6.24
N PRO A 131 2.35 -5.72 6.56
CA PRO A 131 2.45 -4.45 5.84
C PRO A 131 2.86 -4.68 4.38
N THR A 132 2.15 -4.04 3.46
CA THR A 132 2.42 -4.12 2.00
C THR A 132 3.01 -2.85 1.42
N THR A 133 3.14 -1.79 2.22
CA THR A 133 3.83 -0.55 1.84
C THR A 133 5.15 -0.42 2.60
N LEU A 134 6.14 0.25 2.00
CA LEU A 134 7.41 0.49 2.68
C LEU A 134 7.20 1.28 3.99
N LEU A 135 6.33 2.30 3.96
CA LEU A 135 5.94 3.05 5.16
C LEU A 135 5.33 2.14 6.24
N GLY A 136 4.51 1.17 5.86
CA GLY A 136 3.96 0.18 6.79
C GLY A 136 5.05 -0.69 7.41
N MET A 137 6.03 -1.12 6.61
CA MET A 137 7.12 -2.01 7.04
C MET A 137 8.09 -1.34 8.00
N VAL A 138 8.44 -0.08 7.76
CA VAL A 138 9.47 0.64 8.55
C VAL A 138 8.89 1.56 9.62
N ASP A 139 7.60 1.90 9.50
CA ASP A 139 6.93 2.81 10.41
C ASP A 139 5.58 2.27 10.91
N ALA A 140 4.49 2.36 10.13
CA ALA A 140 3.13 2.29 10.67
C ALA A 140 2.79 0.99 11.41
N ALA A 141 3.30 -0.17 10.97
CA ALA A 141 3.04 -1.45 11.64
C ALA A 141 3.83 -1.66 12.93
N ILE A 142 4.79 -0.77 13.24
CA ILE A 142 5.70 -0.90 14.38
C ILE A 142 5.30 0.06 15.51
N GLY A 143 5.06 -0.51 16.69
CA GLY A 143 4.88 0.24 17.94
C GLY A 143 3.45 0.42 18.41
N GLY A 144 2.52 -0.39 17.89
CA GLY A 144 1.22 -0.68 18.49
C GLY A 144 0.21 0.46 18.50
N LYS A 145 0.50 1.61 17.90
CA LYS A 145 -0.49 2.68 17.73
C LYS A 145 -1.46 2.24 16.65
N THR A 146 -2.73 2.12 17.02
CA THR A 146 -3.80 1.74 16.11
C THR A 146 -4.95 2.72 16.28
N GLY A 147 -5.70 3.01 15.23
CA GLY A 147 -6.78 3.98 15.35
C GLY A 147 -7.47 4.36 14.06
N VAL A 148 -8.42 5.28 14.21
CA VAL A 148 -9.22 5.85 13.15
C VAL A 148 -9.28 7.37 13.28
N ASN A 149 -9.57 8.02 12.16
CA ASN A 149 -9.75 9.45 12.06
C ASN A 149 -11.14 9.85 12.58
N HIS A 150 -11.20 11.06 13.14
CA HIS A 150 -12.44 11.79 13.40
C HIS A 150 -12.55 12.94 12.39
N GLU A 151 -13.75 13.45 12.12
CA GLU A 151 -13.94 14.60 11.20
C GLU A 151 -13.15 15.85 11.62
N LEU A 152 -12.84 15.95 12.91
CA LEU A 152 -12.07 17.05 13.51
C LEU A 152 -10.55 16.80 13.57
N GLY A 153 -10.07 15.61 13.20
CA GLY A 153 -8.64 15.32 13.26
C GLY A 153 -8.25 13.87 12.98
N LYS A 154 -7.04 13.71 12.40
CA LYS A 154 -6.43 12.40 12.15
C LYS A 154 -6.05 11.69 13.45
N ASN A 155 -6.18 10.36 13.46
CA ASN A 155 -5.72 9.48 14.54
C ASN A 155 -6.23 9.84 15.96
N MET A 156 -7.36 10.55 16.06
CA MET A 156 -7.89 11.02 17.35
C MET A 156 -8.48 9.89 18.20
N ILE A 157 -8.95 8.81 17.57
CA ILE A 157 -9.62 7.70 18.24
C ILE A 157 -8.79 6.45 18.02
N GLY A 158 -8.26 5.86 19.08
CA GLY A 158 -7.33 4.75 18.93
C GLY A 158 -6.99 4.02 20.22
N ALA A 159 -6.11 3.04 20.09
CA ALA A 159 -5.60 2.23 21.19
C ALA A 159 -4.13 1.86 20.94
N PHE A 160 -3.38 1.69 22.03
CA PHE A 160 -2.11 0.98 21.98
C PHE A 160 -2.39 -0.53 22.05
N HIS A 161 -2.35 -1.22 20.91
CA HIS A 161 -2.61 -2.65 20.79
C HIS A 161 -1.56 -3.30 19.90
N GLN A 162 -0.69 -4.11 20.49
CA GLN A 162 0.43 -4.72 19.78
C GLN A 162 -0.02 -5.91 18.93
N PRO A 163 0.49 -6.08 17.69
CA PRO A 163 0.27 -7.30 16.94
C PRO A 163 1.04 -8.46 17.58
N LYS A 164 0.61 -9.70 17.32
CA LYS A 164 1.37 -10.90 17.67
C LYS A 164 2.69 -11.00 16.92
N CYS A 165 2.73 -10.49 15.69
CA CYS A 165 3.90 -10.45 14.83
C CYS A 165 3.68 -9.43 13.70
N VAL A 166 4.77 -8.82 13.23
CA VAL A 166 4.82 -8.03 12.00
C VAL A 166 5.61 -8.81 10.95
N LEU A 167 5.01 -9.05 9.79
CA LEU A 167 5.60 -9.82 8.69
C LEU A 167 5.80 -8.93 7.46
N ALA A 168 6.99 -8.35 7.33
CA ALA A 168 7.36 -7.45 6.24
C ALA A 168 7.93 -8.25 5.06
N ASN A 169 7.07 -8.57 4.07
CA ASN A 169 7.51 -9.21 2.83
C ASN A 169 7.87 -8.17 1.77
N LEU A 170 9.17 -7.99 1.51
CA LEU A 170 9.70 -7.01 0.57
C LEU A 170 9.29 -7.28 -0.89
N ALA A 171 8.84 -8.50 -1.23
CA ALA A 171 8.28 -8.78 -2.56
C ALA A 171 7.00 -7.98 -2.85
N TYR A 172 6.26 -7.53 -1.83
CA TYR A 172 5.08 -6.68 -2.05
C TYR A 172 5.42 -5.30 -2.61
N ILE A 173 6.66 -4.84 -2.43
CA ILE A 173 7.14 -3.57 -2.96
C ILE A 173 7.19 -3.57 -4.49
N ASP A 174 7.31 -4.74 -5.13
CA ASP A 174 7.38 -4.86 -6.59
C ASP A 174 6.09 -4.37 -7.28
N THR A 175 4.97 -4.38 -6.56
CA THR A 175 3.67 -3.87 -7.03
C THR A 175 3.33 -2.47 -6.51
N LEU A 176 4.21 -1.87 -5.70
CA LEU A 176 3.95 -0.61 -5.01
C LEU A 176 4.29 0.58 -5.91
N ALA A 177 3.40 1.58 -5.93
CA ALA A 177 3.63 2.79 -6.70
C ALA A 177 4.93 3.49 -6.25
N PRO A 178 5.75 4.03 -7.19
CA PRO A 178 7.01 4.73 -6.85
C PRO A 178 6.84 5.84 -5.81
N ARG A 179 5.69 6.51 -5.82
CA ARG A 179 5.33 7.55 -4.85
C ARG A 179 5.25 7.01 -3.42
N GLU A 180 4.67 5.83 -3.23
CA GLU A 180 4.54 5.18 -1.92
C GLU A 180 5.88 4.59 -1.42
N ILE A 181 6.76 4.19 -2.34
CA ILE A 181 8.13 3.82 -2.01
C ILE A 181 8.89 5.03 -1.47
N ARG A 182 8.81 6.19 -2.15
CA ARG A 182 9.38 7.44 -1.63
C ARG A 182 8.78 7.82 -0.27
N SER A 183 7.47 7.65 -0.11
CA SER A 183 6.79 7.91 1.16
C SER A 183 7.41 7.10 2.32
N GLY A 184 7.67 5.81 2.13
CA GLY A 184 8.37 5.00 3.15
C GLY A 184 9.85 5.36 3.33
N ALA A 185 10.53 5.75 2.26
CA ALA A 185 11.95 6.11 2.31
C ALA A 185 12.21 7.36 3.17
N ALA A 186 11.22 8.25 3.31
CA ALA A 186 11.28 9.39 4.22
C ALA A 186 11.57 8.94 5.66
N GLU A 187 10.94 7.85 6.10
CA GLU A 187 11.08 7.35 7.46
C GLU A 187 12.40 6.60 7.69
N ILE A 188 12.94 5.98 6.64
CA ILE A 188 14.29 5.40 6.65
C ILE A 188 15.32 6.52 6.85
N ILE A 189 15.22 7.61 6.08
CA ILE A 189 16.12 8.76 6.18
C ILE A 189 15.97 9.46 7.53
N LYS A 190 14.74 9.64 8.01
CA LYS A 190 14.47 10.15 9.37
C LYS A 190 15.23 9.30 10.40
N GLY A 191 15.08 7.98 10.34
CA GLY A 191 15.79 7.05 11.21
C GLY A 191 17.30 7.23 11.15
N ALA A 192 17.87 7.30 9.94
CA ALA A 192 19.30 7.51 9.74
C ALA A 192 19.81 8.85 10.28
N LEU A 193 19.04 9.95 10.12
CA LEU A 193 19.37 11.24 10.72
C LEU A 193 19.34 11.20 12.26
N LEU A 194 18.43 10.41 12.84
CA LEU A 194 18.30 10.26 14.29
C LEU A 194 19.45 9.47 14.91
N VAL A 195 19.91 8.38 14.28
CA VAL A 195 20.98 7.52 14.84
C VAL A 195 22.37 7.89 14.34
N GLY A 196 22.48 8.48 13.16
CA GLY A 196 23.75 8.83 12.53
C GLY A 196 24.66 7.64 12.28
N GLY A 197 25.96 7.82 12.54
CA GLY A 197 26.97 6.77 12.40
C GLY A 197 27.07 6.20 10.98
N ASP A 198 27.34 4.91 10.89
CA ASP A 198 27.50 4.19 9.63
C ASP A 198 26.23 4.26 8.78
N PHE A 199 25.05 4.20 9.41
CA PHE A 199 23.79 4.19 8.66
C PHE A 199 23.58 5.47 7.86
N TRP A 200 23.83 6.63 8.47
CA TRP A 200 23.79 7.89 7.72
C TRP A 200 24.90 7.97 6.67
N ARG A 201 26.14 7.58 7.00
CA ARG A 201 27.26 7.64 6.04
C ARG A 201 26.99 6.83 4.79
N GLU A 202 26.46 5.63 4.96
CA GLU A 202 26.16 4.73 3.86
C GLU A 202 25.00 5.22 2.99
N ILE A 203 23.99 5.87 3.56
CA ILE A 203 22.92 6.56 2.81
C ILE A 203 23.48 7.78 2.08
N GLU A 204 24.33 8.56 2.74
CA GLU A 204 24.95 9.75 2.19
C GLU A 204 25.82 9.41 0.96
N GLU A 205 26.65 8.36 1.07
CA GLU A 205 27.51 7.86 0.00
C GLU A 205 26.75 7.22 -1.16
N ALA A 206 25.68 6.48 -0.86
CA ALA A 206 24.90 5.80 -1.88
C ALA A 206 23.96 6.74 -2.67
N GLY A 207 23.67 7.92 -2.13
CA GLY A 207 22.79 8.91 -2.75
C GLY A 207 21.30 8.55 -2.67
N SER A 208 20.44 9.44 -3.16
CA SER A 208 18.97 9.27 -3.12
C SER A 208 18.49 8.04 -3.92
N ASP A 209 19.18 7.69 -5.00
CA ASP A 209 18.86 6.52 -5.84
C ASP A 209 18.93 5.20 -5.08
N ALA A 210 19.73 5.13 -4.01
CA ALA A 210 19.88 3.91 -3.22
C ALA A 210 18.62 3.50 -2.46
N LEU A 211 17.65 4.41 -2.34
CA LEU A 211 16.32 4.19 -1.74
C LEU A 211 15.25 3.84 -2.79
N SER A 212 15.64 3.74 -4.07
CA SER A 212 14.79 3.17 -5.12
C SER A 212 14.64 1.67 -4.91
N TRP A 213 13.47 1.13 -5.19
CA TRP A 213 13.14 -0.28 -4.94
C TRP A 213 14.03 -1.29 -5.68
N ASN A 214 14.62 -0.88 -6.81
CA ASN A 214 15.53 -1.70 -7.63
C ASN A 214 17.00 -1.59 -7.20
N SER A 215 17.30 -0.80 -6.17
CA SER A 215 18.64 -0.69 -5.59
C SER A 215 19.02 -1.99 -4.88
N ARG A 216 20.27 -2.42 -5.06
CA ARG A 216 20.82 -3.58 -4.32
C ARG A 216 20.87 -3.37 -2.81
N ARG A 217 20.78 -2.12 -2.35
CA ARG A 217 20.81 -1.75 -0.92
C ARG A 217 19.43 -1.51 -0.32
N PHE A 218 18.37 -1.57 -1.13
CA PHE A 218 17.02 -1.21 -0.70
C PHE A 218 16.55 -2.05 0.49
N GLU A 219 16.72 -3.38 0.42
CA GLU A 219 16.30 -4.29 1.48
C GLU A 219 17.05 -4.05 2.79
N GLU A 220 18.36 -3.84 2.69
CA GLU A 220 19.23 -3.54 3.83
C GLU A 220 18.79 -2.25 4.53
N PHE A 221 18.54 -1.18 3.75
CA PHE A 221 18.10 0.10 4.28
C PHE A 221 16.69 0.06 4.85
N ALA A 222 15.77 -0.70 4.26
CA ALA A 222 14.44 -0.92 4.82
C ALA A 222 14.51 -1.63 6.19
N ALA A 223 15.30 -2.70 6.30
CA ALA A 223 15.48 -3.44 7.54
C ALA A 223 16.11 -2.57 8.65
N ARG A 224 17.18 -1.82 8.34
CA ARG A 224 17.83 -0.89 9.28
C ARG A 224 16.92 0.27 9.68
N GLY A 225 16.12 0.79 8.75
CA GLY A 225 15.11 1.82 9.05
C GLY A 225 14.09 1.33 10.08
N ALA A 226 13.60 0.09 9.91
CA ALA A 226 12.72 -0.55 10.86
C ALA A 226 13.41 -0.81 12.21
N GLU A 227 14.65 -1.28 12.22
CA GLU A 227 15.47 -1.51 13.43
C GLU A 227 15.57 -0.25 14.28
N VAL A 228 15.87 0.91 13.67
CA VAL A 228 15.92 2.20 14.38
C VAL A 228 14.59 2.49 15.10
N LYS A 229 13.46 2.28 14.43
CA LYS A 229 12.15 2.48 15.05
C LYS A 229 11.91 1.48 16.17
N ILE A 230 12.23 0.20 15.95
CA ILE A 230 12.09 -0.87 16.94
C ILE A 230 12.88 -0.53 18.20
N ASP A 231 14.12 -0.08 18.08
CA ASP A 231 14.99 0.29 19.19
C ASP A 231 14.44 1.48 19.99
N ILE A 232 13.98 2.52 19.30
CA ILE A 232 13.41 3.70 19.96
C ILE A 232 12.09 3.36 20.67
N VAL A 233 11.21 2.60 20.02
CA VAL A 233 9.93 2.19 20.63
C VAL A 233 10.14 1.21 21.78
N SER A 234 11.15 0.33 21.70
CA SER A 234 11.48 -0.61 22.78
C SER A 234 11.93 0.10 24.05
N ARG A 235 12.52 1.31 23.91
CA ARG A 235 12.95 2.15 25.04
C ARG A 235 11.83 3.03 25.59
N ASP A 236 10.85 3.40 24.75
CA ASP A 236 9.69 4.22 25.14
C ASP A 236 8.42 3.85 24.35
N GLU A 237 7.71 2.82 24.80
CA GLU A 237 6.53 2.31 24.10
C GLU A 237 5.38 3.34 24.04
N ARG A 238 5.15 4.14 25.08
CA ARG A 238 3.96 5.02 25.18
C ARG A 238 4.21 6.48 24.77
N GLU A 239 5.34 6.77 24.13
CA GLU A 239 5.69 8.12 23.65
C GLU A 239 5.71 9.17 24.77
N SER A 240 6.34 8.82 25.88
CA SER A 240 6.44 9.67 27.07
C SER A 240 7.77 10.43 27.16
N GLY A 241 8.76 10.07 26.35
CA GLY A 241 10.10 10.64 26.35
C GLY A 241 10.80 10.44 25.00
N GLU A 242 11.72 9.47 24.92
CA GLU A 242 12.61 9.30 23.75
C GLU A 242 11.86 9.02 22.44
N ARG A 243 10.71 8.32 22.46
CA ARG A 243 9.94 8.02 21.23
C ARG A 243 9.42 9.30 20.56
N MET A 244 9.36 10.42 21.27
CA MET A 244 9.07 11.72 20.66
C MET A 244 10.08 12.12 19.58
N LEU A 245 11.32 11.63 19.62
CA LEU A 245 12.34 11.92 18.62
C LEU A 245 11.95 11.41 17.22
N LEU A 246 11.08 10.40 17.13
CA LEU A 246 10.52 9.92 15.87
C LEU A 246 9.61 10.97 15.19
N ASN A 247 9.26 12.06 15.88
CA ASN A 247 8.54 13.20 15.29
C ASN A 247 9.48 14.22 14.61
N LEU A 248 10.76 13.90 14.37
CA LEU A 248 11.64 14.72 13.55
C LEU A 248 10.96 14.97 12.19
N GLY A 249 10.87 16.25 11.81
CA GLY A 249 10.19 16.73 10.61
C GLY A 249 8.65 16.76 10.67
N HIS A 250 8.00 16.06 11.60
CA HIS A 250 6.55 15.89 11.59
C HIS A 250 5.78 17.19 11.87
N THR A 251 6.33 18.13 12.65
CA THR A 251 5.66 19.41 12.94
C THR A 251 5.36 20.20 11.67
N PHE A 252 6.35 20.43 10.82
CA PHE A 252 6.16 21.12 9.55
C PHE A 252 5.57 20.20 8.46
N GLY A 253 5.85 18.90 8.51
CA GLY A 253 5.23 17.93 7.61
C GLY A 253 3.70 17.89 7.75
N HIS A 254 3.18 17.72 8.97
CA HIS A 254 1.73 17.75 9.20
C HIS A 254 1.11 19.12 8.88
N ALA A 255 1.84 20.22 9.13
CA ALA A 255 1.38 21.54 8.73
C ALA A 255 1.21 21.62 7.21
N LEU A 256 2.19 21.13 6.43
CA LEU A 256 2.11 21.05 4.97
C LEU A 256 0.99 20.12 4.48
N GLU A 257 0.81 18.93 5.08
CA GLU A 257 -0.32 18.05 4.72
C GLU A 257 -1.67 18.77 4.88
N ARG A 258 -1.82 19.53 5.97
CA ARG A 258 -3.05 20.28 6.26
C ARG A 258 -3.27 21.40 5.26
N VAL A 259 -2.24 22.20 5.00
CA VAL A 259 -2.32 23.35 4.08
C VAL A 259 -2.52 22.90 2.63
N ALA A 260 -1.87 21.81 2.20
CA ALA A 260 -2.02 21.25 0.87
C ALA A 260 -3.39 20.57 0.65
N GLY A 261 -4.12 20.27 1.73
CA GLY A 261 -5.28 19.39 1.72
C GLY A 261 -4.87 17.91 1.82
N TYR A 262 -5.59 17.15 2.65
CA TYR A 262 -5.28 15.73 2.85
C TYR A 262 -5.44 14.93 1.55
N GLY A 263 -4.44 14.10 1.24
CA GLY A 263 -4.37 13.32 0.01
C GLY A 263 -3.59 14.00 -1.12
N THR A 264 -3.35 15.31 -1.04
CA THR A 264 -2.51 16.04 -2.02
C THR A 264 -1.06 15.60 -1.91
N LEU A 265 -0.52 15.52 -0.68
CA LEU A 265 0.79 14.95 -0.38
C LEU A 265 0.62 13.54 0.18
N ALA A 266 1.50 12.61 -0.22
CA ALA A 266 1.72 11.40 0.55
C ALA A 266 2.40 11.78 1.88
N HIS A 267 2.14 11.02 2.94
CA HIS A 267 2.66 11.33 4.28
C HIS A 267 4.19 11.51 4.28
N GLY A 268 4.93 10.59 3.67
CA GLY A 268 6.39 10.69 3.62
C GLY A 268 6.91 11.86 2.78
N GLU A 269 6.18 12.34 1.76
CA GLU A 269 6.56 13.55 1.02
C GLU A 269 6.47 14.79 1.93
N ALA A 270 5.44 14.85 2.78
CA ALA A 270 5.31 15.89 3.78
C ALA A 270 6.38 15.76 4.87
N VAL A 271 6.67 14.54 5.34
CA VAL A 271 7.78 14.29 6.28
C VAL A 271 9.11 14.73 5.68
N PHE A 272 9.36 14.49 4.38
CA PHE A 272 10.59 14.95 3.70
C PHE A 272 10.76 16.47 3.73
N TYR A 273 9.73 17.22 3.34
CA TYR A 273 9.74 18.68 3.50
C TYR A 273 9.91 19.08 4.97
N GLY A 274 9.30 18.32 5.87
CA GLY A 274 9.48 18.44 7.31
C GLY A 274 10.93 18.25 7.77
N LEU A 275 11.65 17.26 7.26
CA LEU A 275 13.06 16.99 7.59
C LEU A 275 13.94 18.17 7.15
N ARG A 276 13.70 18.68 5.94
CA ARG A 276 14.35 19.90 5.42
C ARG A 276 14.09 21.10 6.33
N ALA A 277 12.83 21.30 6.74
CA ALA A 277 12.45 22.34 7.69
C ALA A 277 13.10 22.13 9.08
N ALA A 278 13.22 20.90 9.57
CA ALA A 278 13.87 20.61 10.84
C ALA A 278 15.38 20.92 10.79
N VAL A 279 16.05 20.62 9.68
CA VAL A 279 17.45 21.02 9.44
C VAL A 279 17.57 22.54 9.43
N LYS A 280 16.71 23.24 8.67
CA LYS A 280 16.73 24.70 8.59
C LYS A 280 16.47 25.36 9.94
N LEU A 281 15.47 24.89 10.69
CA LEU A 281 15.16 25.42 12.00
C LEU A 281 16.26 25.13 13.02
N SER A 282 16.95 24.00 12.89
CA SER A 282 18.13 23.67 13.72
C SER A 282 19.29 24.65 13.48
N GLU A 283 19.52 25.05 12.22
CA GLU A 283 20.47 26.11 11.86
C GLU A 283 20.06 27.46 12.45
N LEU A 284 18.83 27.90 12.20
CA LEU A 284 18.29 29.19 12.65
C LEU A 284 18.20 29.31 14.19
N SER A 285 18.16 28.18 14.90
CA SER A 285 18.17 28.12 16.36
C SER A 285 19.59 28.00 16.95
N GLY A 286 20.64 28.01 16.11
CA GLY A 286 22.03 27.86 16.54
C GLY A 286 22.40 26.47 17.05
N LEU A 287 21.57 25.45 16.81
CA LEU A 287 21.81 24.07 17.23
C LEU A 287 22.71 23.32 16.25
N LEU A 288 22.58 23.62 14.95
CA LEU A 288 23.31 22.99 13.86
C LEU A 288 24.19 24.02 13.16
N SER A 289 25.43 23.65 12.83
CA SER A 289 26.32 24.58 12.13
C SER A 289 25.82 24.88 10.71
N PRO A 290 25.98 26.11 10.19
CA PRO A 290 25.57 26.44 8.82
C PRO A 290 26.21 25.55 7.76
N GLN A 291 27.45 25.11 7.97
CA GLN A 291 28.15 24.18 7.08
C GLN A 291 27.46 22.82 7.03
N ARG A 292 27.08 22.27 8.21
CA ARG A 292 26.40 20.98 8.29
C ARG A 292 24.98 21.07 7.76
N ALA A 293 24.26 22.14 8.06
CA ALA A 293 22.92 22.40 7.53
C ALA A 293 22.93 22.46 5.99
N ARG A 294 23.89 23.19 5.38
CA ARG A 294 24.03 23.22 3.92
C ARG A 294 24.35 21.87 3.30
N ALA A 295 25.18 21.04 3.95
CA ALA A 295 25.50 19.70 3.46
C ALA A 295 24.26 18.79 3.48
N LEU A 296 23.52 18.79 4.58
CA LEU A 296 22.27 18.03 4.70
C LEU A 296 21.21 18.52 3.73
N GLU A 297 21.04 19.83 3.61
CA GLU A 297 20.06 20.41 2.69
C GLU A 297 20.39 20.06 1.23
N LYS A 298 21.67 20.11 0.84
CA LYS A 298 22.12 19.68 -0.49
C LYS A 298 21.77 18.22 -0.77
N TRP A 299 21.91 17.34 0.22
CA TRP A 299 21.56 15.93 0.08
C TRP A 299 20.04 15.74 0.03
N LEU A 300 19.30 16.33 0.97
CA LEU A 300 17.83 16.21 1.05
C LEU A 300 17.14 16.82 -0.19
N SER A 301 17.67 17.89 -0.76
CA SER A 301 17.14 18.51 -1.98
C SER A 301 17.37 17.67 -3.24
N SER A 302 18.18 16.61 -3.19
CA SER A 302 18.35 15.67 -4.31
C SER A 302 17.15 14.74 -4.51
N ILE A 303 16.23 14.70 -3.53
CA ILE A 303 15.00 13.92 -3.59
C ILE A 303 13.94 14.78 -4.25
N SER A 304 13.44 14.35 -5.41
CA SER A 304 12.32 15.01 -6.08
C SER A 304 11.07 14.94 -5.19
N LEU A 305 10.45 16.10 -5.01
CA LEU A 305 9.24 16.27 -4.21
C LEU A 305 8.20 17.10 -4.99
N PRO A 306 6.91 16.82 -4.76
CA PRO A 306 5.81 17.56 -5.36
C PRO A 306 5.84 19.06 -4.99
N LYS A 307 5.54 19.92 -5.97
CA LYS A 307 5.33 21.35 -5.80
C LYS A 307 4.10 21.62 -4.95
N ILE A 308 4.25 22.45 -3.93
CA ILE A 308 3.14 22.93 -3.09
C ILE A 308 3.22 24.45 -2.99
N VAL A 309 2.10 25.09 -3.33
CA VAL A 309 1.93 26.53 -3.18
C VAL A 309 1.22 26.79 -1.85
N CYS A 310 1.93 27.41 -0.91
CA CYS A 310 1.40 27.83 0.38
C CYS A 310 2.04 29.16 0.80
N SER A 311 1.38 29.90 1.69
CA SER A 311 1.97 31.09 2.30
C SER A 311 2.68 30.76 3.63
N GLU A 312 3.55 31.67 4.07
CA GLU A 312 4.14 31.63 5.42
C GLU A 312 3.05 31.57 6.50
N ASP A 313 2.00 32.39 6.35
CA ASP A 313 0.92 32.51 7.33
C ASP A 313 0.12 31.20 7.46
N ASP A 314 -0.17 30.53 6.35
CA ASP A 314 -0.86 29.23 6.34
C ASP A 314 -0.07 28.19 7.15
N LEU A 315 1.26 28.13 6.95
CA LEU A 315 2.13 27.21 7.65
C LEU A 315 2.19 27.52 9.15
N LEU A 316 2.31 28.81 9.52
CA LEU A 316 2.35 29.23 10.92
C LEU A 316 1.04 28.92 11.64
N GLU A 317 -0.11 29.12 10.99
CA GLU A 317 -1.42 28.76 11.54
C GLU A 317 -1.56 27.24 11.71
N ALA A 318 -1.15 26.46 10.72
CA ALA A 318 -1.18 25.01 10.76
C ALA A 318 -0.27 24.44 11.87
N VAL A 319 0.94 24.98 12.05
CA VAL A 319 1.84 24.60 13.15
C VAL A 319 1.21 24.91 14.52
N ARG A 320 0.55 26.07 14.69
CA ARG A 320 -0.11 26.45 15.95
C ARG A 320 -1.30 25.55 16.30
N SER A 321 -2.05 25.12 15.29
CA SER A 321 -3.24 24.27 15.48
C SER A 321 -2.90 22.82 15.78
N ASP A 322 -1.73 22.32 15.35
CA ASP A 322 -1.34 20.91 15.53
C ASP A 322 -1.22 20.50 17.01
N LYS A 323 -0.83 21.40 17.92
CA LYS A 323 -0.55 21.04 19.32
C LYS A 323 -0.81 22.19 20.31
N LYS A 324 -2.08 22.38 20.70
CA LYS A 324 -2.39 22.94 22.03
C LYS A 324 -2.03 21.89 23.09
N THR A 325 -0.76 21.80 23.47
CA THR A 325 -0.33 20.95 24.60
C THR A 325 -0.87 21.52 25.92
N ALA A 326 -1.10 20.65 26.90
CA ALA A 326 -1.53 21.02 28.26
C ALA A 326 -0.60 22.01 28.99
N SER A 327 0.61 22.26 28.45
CA SER A 327 1.63 23.17 28.99
C SER A 327 1.86 24.44 28.15
N GLY A 328 1.14 24.65 27.05
CA GLY A 328 1.17 25.91 26.27
C GLY A 328 2.45 26.21 25.48
N LYS A 329 3.47 25.33 25.47
CA LYS A 329 4.69 25.48 24.66
C LYS A 329 4.83 24.37 23.62
N GLN A 330 5.19 24.74 22.39
CA GLN A 330 5.46 23.81 21.30
C GLN A 330 6.73 23.00 21.57
N ARG A 331 6.69 21.71 21.26
CA ARG A 331 7.85 20.81 21.36
C ARG A 331 8.42 20.60 19.97
N TRP A 332 9.67 21.00 19.76
CA TRP A 332 10.38 20.89 18.49
C TRP A 332 11.37 19.74 18.55
N ILE A 333 11.38 18.89 17.53
CA ILE A 333 12.40 17.85 17.37
C ILE A 333 13.40 18.37 16.34
N LEU A 334 14.61 18.65 16.79
CA LEU A 334 15.69 19.30 16.01
C LEU A 334 16.98 18.48 16.10
N LEU A 335 18.02 18.92 15.40
CA LEU A 335 19.32 18.24 15.36
C LEU A 335 20.42 19.18 15.88
N ARG A 336 21.31 18.67 16.74
CA ARG A 336 22.62 19.30 16.99
C ARG A 336 23.67 18.85 15.99
N ASP A 337 23.51 17.62 15.52
CA ASP A 337 24.21 17.00 14.40
C ASP A 337 23.41 15.75 14.00
N VAL A 338 23.81 15.09 12.92
CA VAL A 338 23.31 13.75 12.59
C VAL A 338 23.70 12.78 13.71
N GLY A 339 22.73 11.99 14.19
CA GLY A 339 22.91 11.12 15.36
C GLY A 339 22.77 11.84 16.70
N LYS A 340 22.47 13.15 16.72
CA LYS A 340 22.31 13.96 17.93
C LYS A 340 20.99 14.74 17.93
N PRO A 341 19.83 14.07 17.91
CA PRO A 341 18.54 14.73 17.97
C PRO A 341 18.27 15.33 19.34
N VAL A 342 17.47 16.39 19.39
CA VAL A 342 17.12 17.10 20.62
C VAL A 342 15.66 17.53 20.61
N ILE A 343 15.01 17.40 21.77
CA ILE A 343 13.71 18.01 22.03
C ILE A 343 13.96 19.42 22.53
N SER A 344 13.59 20.44 21.76
CA SER A 344 13.74 21.85 22.11
C SER A 344 12.37 22.48 22.43
N HIS A 345 12.34 23.25 23.52
CA HIS A 345 11.20 24.07 23.93
C HIS A 345 11.42 25.56 23.68
N ASP A 346 12.68 25.95 23.45
CA ASP A 346 13.13 27.33 23.42
C ASP A 346 13.62 27.66 22.01
N VAL A 347 12.69 27.55 21.05
CA VAL A 347 12.92 27.98 19.66
C VAL A 347 12.35 29.40 19.51
N PRO A 348 13.17 30.39 19.12
CA PRO A 348 12.68 31.76 18.94
C PRO A 348 11.58 31.82 17.87
N ASP A 349 10.50 32.57 18.14
CA ASP A 349 9.40 32.76 17.18
C ASP A 349 9.90 33.29 15.82
N GLN A 350 10.93 34.15 15.84
CA GLN A 350 11.57 34.66 14.63
C GLN A 350 12.18 33.54 13.78
N SER A 351 12.89 32.59 14.40
CA SER A 351 13.45 31.42 13.70
C SER A 351 12.35 30.54 13.09
N VAL A 352 11.20 30.42 13.77
CA VAL A 352 10.05 29.67 13.24
C VAL A 352 9.45 30.36 12.02
N ARG A 353 9.25 31.69 12.06
CA ARG A 353 8.76 32.48 10.92
C ARG A 353 9.69 32.41 9.73
N GLU A 354 10.99 32.61 9.95
CA GLU A 354 12.01 32.50 8.91
C GLU A 354 12.06 31.10 8.29
N CYS A 355 11.89 30.05 9.10
CA CYS A 355 11.80 28.68 8.60
C CYS A 355 10.52 28.45 7.79
N ALA A 356 9.38 28.98 8.21
CA ALA A 356 8.12 28.87 7.48
C ALA A 356 8.17 29.60 6.13
N ALA A 357 8.71 30.82 6.11
CA ALA A 357 8.93 31.60 4.89
C ALA A 357 9.85 30.86 3.91
N TRP A 358 10.97 30.31 4.42
CA TRP A 358 11.89 29.50 3.63
C TRP A 358 11.22 28.23 3.08
N LEU A 359 10.44 27.53 3.90
CA LEU A 359 9.75 26.32 3.48
C LEU A 359 8.72 26.61 2.38
N ALA A 360 7.94 27.68 2.51
CA ALA A 360 6.98 28.12 1.50
C ALA A 360 7.65 28.48 0.15
N GLU A 361 8.90 28.95 0.15
CA GLU A 361 9.69 29.17 -1.06
C GLU A 361 10.17 27.84 -1.66
N VAL A 362 10.74 26.98 -0.82
CA VAL A 362 11.27 25.68 -1.23
C VAL A 362 10.19 24.80 -1.86
N THR A 363 8.98 24.75 -1.27
CA THR A 363 7.90 23.91 -1.80
C THR A 363 7.37 24.42 -3.15
N ARG A 364 7.52 25.72 -3.46
CA ARG A 364 7.16 26.29 -4.77
C ARG A 364 8.11 25.89 -5.89
N SER A 365 9.36 25.55 -5.52
CA SER A 365 10.39 25.05 -6.45
C SER A 365 10.36 23.54 -6.68
N GLY A 366 9.43 22.82 -6.05
CA GLY A 366 9.22 21.39 -6.31
C GLY A 366 8.79 21.12 -7.76
N GLU A 367 8.80 19.86 -8.15
CA GLU A 367 8.33 19.45 -9.48
C GLU A 367 6.82 19.61 -9.55
N GLU A 368 6.28 20.07 -10.70
CA GLU A 368 4.83 20.04 -10.87
C GLU A 368 4.33 18.63 -10.59
N VAL A 369 3.34 18.54 -9.71
CA VAL A 369 2.62 17.29 -9.51
C VAL A 369 1.80 17.08 -10.76
N VAL A 370 2.44 16.56 -11.80
CA VAL A 370 1.73 15.82 -12.83
C VAL A 370 1.19 14.63 -12.04
N ALA A 371 -0.11 14.66 -11.71
CA ALA A 371 -0.78 13.46 -11.25
C ALA A 371 -0.39 12.40 -12.28
N ILE A 372 0.39 11.39 -11.87
CA ILE A 372 0.70 10.28 -12.77
C ILE A 372 -0.68 9.71 -13.08
N PRO A 373 -1.19 9.87 -14.32
CA PRO A 373 -2.55 9.48 -14.58
C PRO A 373 -2.62 8.00 -14.25
N ARG A 374 -3.64 7.61 -13.46
CA ARG A 374 -3.81 6.20 -13.11
C ARG A 374 -3.82 5.44 -14.43
N ARG A 375 -2.91 4.49 -14.61
CA ARG A 375 -2.93 3.65 -15.80
C ARG A 375 -4.34 3.09 -15.98
N ARG A 376 -4.79 3.08 -17.24
CA ARG A 376 -6.08 2.48 -17.57
C ARG A 376 -6.04 1.02 -17.12
N ARG A 377 -7.14 0.51 -16.57
CA ARG A 377 -7.16 -0.82 -15.97
C ARG A 377 -8.00 -1.77 -16.80
N VAL A 378 -7.46 -2.92 -17.15
CA VAL A 378 -8.17 -3.92 -17.96
C VAL A 378 -8.22 -5.26 -17.23
N ALA A 379 -9.42 -5.79 -17.03
CA ALA A 379 -9.59 -7.13 -16.50
C ALA A 379 -9.76 -8.14 -17.65
N ILE A 380 -8.86 -9.11 -17.72
CA ILE A 380 -8.87 -10.23 -18.64
C ILE A 380 -9.41 -11.46 -17.90
N LEU A 381 -10.66 -11.80 -18.16
CA LEU A 381 -11.37 -12.87 -17.47
C LEU A 381 -11.53 -14.08 -18.39
N ASN A 382 -11.13 -15.24 -17.87
CA ASN A 382 -11.08 -16.49 -18.63
C ASN A 382 -11.97 -17.55 -18.00
N GLY A 383 -12.78 -18.20 -18.83
CA GLY A 383 -13.77 -19.17 -18.42
C GLY A 383 -13.22 -20.59 -18.35
N PRO A 384 -14.11 -21.60 -18.34
CA PRO A 384 -13.73 -22.97 -18.06
C PRO A 384 -12.69 -23.55 -19.02
N ASN A 385 -11.79 -24.35 -18.45
CA ASN A 385 -10.70 -25.10 -19.10
C ASN A 385 -9.53 -24.26 -19.62
N LEU A 386 -9.53 -22.93 -19.47
CA LEU A 386 -8.39 -22.14 -19.91
C LEU A 386 -7.14 -22.35 -19.03
N ASN A 387 -7.33 -22.78 -17.78
CA ASN A 387 -6.25 -23.24 -16.90
C ASN A 387 -5.54 -24.51 -17.42
N LEU A 388 -6.12 -25.22 -18.39
CA LEU A 388 -5.54 -26.42 -19.01
C LEU A 388 -4.80 -26.11 -20.33
N LEU A 389 -4.64 -24.83 -20.69
CA LEU A 389 -3.83 -24.43 -21.84
C LEU A 389 -2.41 -25.06 -21.77
N GLY A 390 -1.87 -25.43 -22.92
CA GLY A 390 -0.58 -26.11 -23.06
C GLY A 390 -0.58 -27.60 -22.73
N THR A 391 -1.61 -28.11 -22.01
CA THR A 391 -1.73 -29.53 -21.67
C THR A 391 -2.91 -30.23 -22.34
N ARG A 392 -4.00 -29.51 -22.60
CA ARG A 392 -5.21 -30.03 -23.25
C ARG A 392 -5.25 -29.67 -24.73
N GLU A 393 -5.52 -30.68 -25.57
CA GLU A 393 -5.69 -30.55 -27.03
C GLU A 393 -4.65 -29.60 -27.68
N PRO A 394 -3.33 -29.84 -27.53
CA PRO A 394 -2.30 -28.89 -27.99
C PRO A 394 -2.32 -28.62 -29.50
N SER A 395 -2.87 -29.56 -30.29
CA SER A 395 -3.10 -29.39 -31.72
C SER A 395 -4.15 -28.33 -32.06
N VAL A 396 -5.02 -27.96 -31.12
CA VAL A 396 -6.10 -26.99 -31.27
C VAL A 396 -5.75 -25.65 -30.61
N TYR A 397 -5.12 -25.69 -29.43
CA TYR A 397 -4.89 -24.51 -28.59
C TYR A 397 -3.42 -24.09 -28.46
N GLY A 398 -2.49 -24.87 -29.02
CA GLY A 398 -1.05 -24.63 -28.92
C GLY A 398 -0.41 -25.16 -27.63
N THR A 399 0.89 -24.90 -27.47
CA THR A 399 1.69 -25.36 -26.31
C THR A 399 1.84 -24.30 -25.21
N THR A 400 1.36 -23.08 -25.45
CA THR A 400 1.37 -21.99 -24.47
C THR A 400 0.51 -22.35 -23.26
N THR A 401 1.06 -22.24 -22.06
CA THR A 401 0.34 -22.49 -20.81
C THR A 401 -0.50 -21.28 -20.38
N TYR A 402 -1.36 -21.46 -19.37
CA TYR A 402 -2.09 -20.34 -18.78
C TYR A 402 -1.16 -19.31 -18.11
N ASP A 403 -0.08 -19.77 -17.50
CA ASP A 403 0.92 -18.88 -16.89
C ASP A 403 1.68 -18.09 -17.97
N ASP A 404 2.05 -18.74 -19.09
CA ASP A 404 2.65 -18.06 -20.24
C ASP A 404 1.69 -17.00 -20.83
N LEU A 405 0.40 -17.33 -20.97
CA LEU A 405 -0.61 -16.37 -21.44
C LEU A 405 -0.71 -15.18 -20.49
N THR A 406 -0.69 -15.43 -19.18
CA THR A 406 -0.76 -14.36 -18.16
C THR A 406 0.44 -13.43 -18.28
N ALA A 407 1.65 -13.98 -18.43
CA ALA A 407 2.87 -13.20 -18.62
C ALA A 407 2.84 -12.39 -19.92
N LEU A 408 2.40 -12.98 -21.04
CA LEU A 408 2.28 -12.28 -22.33
C LEU A 408 1.25 -11.14 -22.27
N CYS A 409 0.10 -11.36 -21.65
CA CYS A 409 -0.89 -10.31 -21.46
C CYS A 409 -0.35 -9.15 -20.63
N GLN A 410 0.46 -9.41 -19.61
CA GLN A 410 1.14 -8.38 -18.82
C GLN A 410 2.16 -7.60 -19.65
N GLU A 411 2.96 -8.29 -20.46
CA GLU A 411 3.94 -7.67 -21.36
C GLU A 411 3.24 -6.74 -22.39
N TRP A 412 2.22 -7.24 -23.09
CA TRP A 412 1.49 -6.45 -24.08
C TRP A 412 0.72 -5.28 -23.47
N ALA A 413 0.26 -5.42 -22.23
CA ALA A 413 -0.42 -4.36 -21.52
C ALA A 413 0.54 -3.23 -21.13
N GLU A 414 1.78 -3.57 -20.76
CA GLU A 414 2.82 -2.59 -20.44
C GLU A 414 3.10 -1.66 -21.63
N ASP A 415 3.21 -2.23 -22.84
CA ASP A 415 3.39 -1.49 -24.10
C ASP A 415 2.24 -0.51 -24.38
N LEU A 416 1.05 -0.80 -23.86
CA LEU A 416 -0.17 0.00 -24.04
C LEU A 416 -0.51 0.88 -22.82
N SER A 417 0.38 0.91 -21.82
CA SER A 417 0.19 1.62 -20.54
C SER A 417 -1.11 1.22 -19.81
N PHE A 418 -1.43 -0.08 -19.82
CA PHE A 418 -2.50 -0.67 -19.04
C PHE A 418 -1.97 -1.33 -17.77
N ASP A 419 -2.70 -1.21 -16.66
CA ASP A 419 -2.62 -2.19 -15.58
C ASP A 419 -3.59 -3.33 -15.92
N VAL A 420 -3.09 -4.55 -16.06
CA VAL A 420 -3.94 -5.71 -16.35
C VAL A 420 -4.09 -6.64 -15.17
N LEU A 421 -5.31 -7.15 -15.02
CA LEU A 421 -5.59 -8.30 -14.18
C LEU A 421 -5.98 -9.47 -15.05
N VAL A 422 -5.27 -10.60 -14.94
CA VAL A 422 -5.67 -11.85 -15.60
C VAL A 422 -6.23 -12.80 -14.55
N ARG A 423 -7.45 -13.30 -14.79
CA ARG A 423 -8.12 -14.29 -13.92
C ARG A 423 -8.75 -15.39 -14.73
N GLN A 424 -8.96 -16.54 -14.09
CA GLN A 424 -9.63 -17.69 -14.66
C GLN A 424 -10.56 -18.33 -13.64
N SER A 425 -11.72 -18.80 -14.10
CA SER A 425 -12.58 -19.67 -13.28
C SER A 425 -13.23 -20.77 -14.13
N ASN A 426 -13.37 -21.94 -13.53
CA ASN A 426 -14.15 -23.06 -14.07
C ASN A 426 -15.61 -23.04 -13.62
N HIS A 427 -16.00 -22.12 -12.74
CA HIS A 427 -17.32 -22.06 -12.13
C HIS A 427 -18.09 -20.82 -12.62
N GLU A 428 -19.30 -21.03 -13.13
CA GLU A 428 -20.13 -19.94 -13.69
C GLU A 428 -20.44 -18.83 -12.67
N GLY A 429 -20.76 -19.20 -11.43
CA GLY A 429 -21.05 -18.23 -10.36
C GLY A 429 -19.83 -17.37 -10.03
N GLU A 430 -18.66 -17.98 -9.88
CA GLU A 430 -17.40 -17.28 -9.61
C GLU A 430 -17.00 -16.40 -10.81
N TYR A 431 -17.21 -16.85 -12.04
CA TYR A 431 -16.98 -16.03 -13.23
C TYR A 431 -17.88 -14.79 -13.27
N SER A 432 -19.15 -14.94 -12.91
CA SER A 432 -20.09 -13.81 -12.77
C SER A 432 -19.66 -12.85 -11.64
N GLU A 433 -19.18 -13.37 -10.51
CA GLU A 433 -18.63 -12.56 -9.42
C GLU A 433 -17.36 -11.80 -9.84
N LEU A 434 -16.49 -12.43 -10.64
CA LEU A 434 -15.30 -11.77 -11.21
C LEU A 434 -15.67 -10.59 -12.11
N ILE A 435 -16.69 -10.73 -12.95
CA ILE A 435 -17.20 -9.62 -13.78
C ILE A 435 -17.74 -8.48 -12.90
N GLN A 436 -18.54 -8.81 -11.88
CA GLN A 436 -19.09 -7.80 -10.97
C GLN A 436 -18.03 -7.12 -10.11
N TRP A 437 -16.98 -7.86 -9.75
CA TRP A 437 -15.82 -7.32 -9.06
C TRP A 437 -15.03 -6.39 -9.99
N ALA A 438 -14.81 -6.80 -11.25
CA ALA A 438 -14.04 -6.05 -12.22
C ALA A 438 -14.62 -4.65 -12.47
N ARG A 439 -15.95 -4.49 -12.38
CA ARG A 439 -16.62 -3.18 -12.48
C ARG A 439 -16.13 -2.14 -11.45
N ARG A 440 -15.55 -2.58 -10.32
CA ARG A 440 -15.06 -1.69 -9.25
C ARG A 440 -13.63 -1.23 -9.50
N TRP A 441 -12.91 -1.92 -10.39
CA TRP A 441 -11.48 -1.76 -10.56
C TRP A 441 -11.07 -1.40 -11.99
N ALA A 442 -11.62 -2.10 -12.98
CA ALA A 442 -11.29 -2.01 -14.40
C ALA A 442 -12.07 -0.88 -15.10
N ASP A 443 -11.42 -0.30 -16.11
CA ASP A 443 -12.02 0.60 -17.09
C ASP A 443 -12.53 -0.19 -18.31
N GLY A 444 -11.97 -1.37 -18.61
CA GLY A 444 -12.41 -2.24 -19.69
C GLY A 444 -12.23 -3.73 -19.40
N LEU A 445 -12.92 -4.56 -20.18
CA LEU A 445 -12.95 -6.02 -20.01
C LEU A 445 -12.48 -6.73 -21.28
N ILE A 446 -11.65 -7.77 -21.11
CA ILE A 446 -11.40 -8.79 -22.12
C ILE A 446 -11.97 -10.09 -21.59
N LEU A 447 -12.87 -10.71 -22.34
CA LEU A 447 -13.63 -11.87 -21.88
C LEU A 447 -13.36 -13.04 -22.82
N ASN A 448 -12.87 -14.14 -22.29
CA ASN A 448 -12.94 -15.44 -22.94
C ASN A 448 -13.73 -16.40 -22.06
N PRO A 449 -15.08 -16.40 -22.10
CA PRO A 449 -15.88 -17.23 -21.21
C PRO A 449 -15.85 -18.73 -21.53
N GLY A 450 -15.14 -19.16 -22.58
CA GLY A 450 -15.14 -20.54 -23.04
C GLY A 450 -16.57 -21.02 -23.36
N ALA A 451 -17.00 -22.15 -22.81
CA ALA A 451 -18.34 -22.68 -23.05
C ALA A 451 -19.49 -21.79 -22.49
N LEU A 452 -19.19 -20.93 -21.50
CA LEU A 452 -20.20 -20.10 -20.85
C LEU A 452 -20.80 -19.05 -21.78
N THR A 453 -20.05 -18.59 -22.78
CA THR A 453 -20.54 -17.63 -23.78
C THR A 453 -21.75 -18.18 -24.56
N HIS A 454 -21.87 -19.49 -24.71
CA HIS A 454 -22.96 -20.12 -25.47
C HIS A 454 -24.13 -20.55 -24.60
N THR A 455 -23.98 -20.57 -23.28
CA THR A 455 -24.91 -21.27 -22.38
C THR A 455 -25.39 -20.45 -21.19
N SER A 456 -24.63 -19.43 -20.78
CA SER A 456 -24.87 -18.72 -19.53
C SER A 456 -25.53 -17.37 -19.74
N VAL A 457 -26.82 -17.30 -19.39
CA VAL A 457 -27.54 -16.02 -19.24
C VAL A 457 -27.02 -15.26 -18.01
N SER A 458 -26.55 -15.96 -16.97
CA SER A 458 -26.05 -15.29 -15.76
C SER A 458 -24.79 -14.46 -16.03
N VAL A 459 -23.87 -14.99 -16.85
CA VAL A 459 -22.66 -14.27 -17.30
C VAL A 459 -23.04 -13.08 -18.17
N ARG A 460 -24.04 -13.21 -19.05
CA ARG A 460 -24.59 -12.10 -19.83
C ARG A 460 -25.13 -10.99 -18.94
N ASP A 461 -25.96 -11.33 -17.95
CA ASP A 461 -26.54 -10.35 -17.02
C ASP A 461 -25.47 -9.69 -16.15
N ALA A 462 -24.45 -10.44 -15.71
CA ALA A 462 -23.31 -9.91 -14.98
C ALA A 462 -22.53 -8.89 -15.83
N LEU A 463 -22.31 -9.20 -17.12
CA LEU A 463 -21.64 -8.29 -18.07
C LEU A 463 -22.45 -7.02 -18.32
N ALA A 464 -23.75 -7.16 -18.57
CA ALA A 464 -24.64 -6.02 -18.74
C ALA A 464 -24.66 -5.12 -17.49
N ALA A 465 -24.63 -5.71 -16.29
CA ALA A 465 -24.57 -4.99 -15.03
C ALA A 465 -23.20 -4.34 -14.75
N ALA A 466 -22.10 -4.88 -15.30
CA ALA A 466 -20.79 -4.27 -15.19
C ALA A 466 -20.69 -2.97 -15.99
N ASN A 467 -21.36 -2.90 -17.15
CA ASN A 467 -21.45 -1.70 -18.00
C ASN A 467 -20.08 -1.07 -18.32
N LEU A 468 -19.09 -1.92 -18.63
CA LEU A 468 -17.75 -1.53 -19.06
C LEU A 468 -17.56 -1.83 -20.56
N PRO A 469 -16.74 -1.03 -21.28
CA PRO A 469 -16.22 -1.41 -22.59
C PRO A 469 -15.61 -2.82 -22.56
N ALA A 470 -16.12 -3.72 -23.41
CA ALA A 470 -15.75 -5.13 -23.38
C ALA A 470 -15.37 -5.64 -24.77
N VAL A 471 -14.36 -6.51 -24.82
CA VAL A 471 -13.98 -7.28 -26.01
C VAL A 471 -14.08 -8.76 -25.70
N GLU A 472 -14.84 -9.49 -26.51
CA GLU A 472 -14.93 -10.94 -26.44
C GLU A 472 -13.79 -11.58 -27.24
N VAL A 473 -13.13 -12.58 -26.68
CA VAL A 473 -12.02 -13.31 -27.30
C VAL A 473 -12.32 -14.81 -27.31
N HIS A 474 -12.13 -15.42 -28.48
CA HIS A 474 -12.16 -16.86 -28.68
C HIS A 474 -10.82 -17.32 -29.29
N VAL A 475 -10.08 -18.14 -28.55
CA VAL A 475 -8.76 -18.67 -29.00
C VAL A 475 -8.91 -19.45 -30.31
N SER A 476 -9.92 -20.34 -30.37
CA SER A 476 -10.32 -21.05 -31.59
C SER A 476 -11.50 -20.36 -32.26
N ASP A 477 -11.69 -20.56 -33.57
CA ASP A 477 -12.87 -20.05 -34.28
C ASP A 477 -14.14 -20.85 -33.90
N PRO A 478 -15.15 -20.25 -33.23
CA PRO A 478 -16.39 -20.95 -32.89
C PRO A 478 -17.19 -21.40 -34.12
N ALA A 479 -17.09 -20.70 -35.25
CA ALA A 479 -17.82 -21.06 -36.48
C ALA A 479 -17.31 -22.37 -37.11
N ALA A 480 -16.05 -22.73 -36.85
CA ALA A 480 -15.45 -23.99 -37.27
C ALA A 480 -15.74 -25.16 -36.31
N ARG A 481 -16.58 -24.95 -35.29
CA ARG A 481 -16.88 -25.91 -34.22
C ARG A 481 -18.36 -26.35 -34.28
N GLU A 482 -18.82 -27.07 -33.26
CA GLU A 482 -20.19 -27.59 -33.20
C GLU A 482 -21.23 -26.47 -33.26
N GLU A 483 -22.40 -26.73 -33.84
CA GLU A 483 -23.45 -25.74 -34.12
C GLU A 483 -23.86 -24.91 -32.89
N PHE A 484 -23.93 -25.53 -31.70
CA PHE A 484 -24.29 -24.82 -30.47
C PHE A 484 -23.27 -23.74 -30.05
N ARG A 485 -22.06 -23.74 -30.65
CA ARG A 485 -21.02 -22.72 -30.42
C ARG A 485 -21.09 -21.55 -31.38
N HIS A 486 -21.98 -21.60 -32.38
CA HIS A 486 -22.07 -20.55 -33.40
C HIS A 486 -22.75 -19.28 -32.87
N THR A 487 -23.42 -19.36 -31.72
CA THR A 487 -24.09 -18.23 -31.08
C THR A 487 -23.42 -17.88 -29.76
N SER A 488 -22.99 -16.62 -29.62
CA SER A 488 -22.55 -16.03 -28.36
C SER A 488 -23.71 -15.28 -27.72
N LEU A 489 -23.94 -15.51 -26.43
CA LEU A 489 -24.91 -14.80 -25.61
C LEU A 489 -24.35 -13.50 -25.05
N ILE A 490 -23.09 -13.15 -25.31
CA ILE A 490 -22.49 -11.90 -24.81
C ILE A 490 -21.98 -10.98 -25.92
N SER A 491 -21.87 -11.46 -27.16
CA SER A 491 -21.23 -10.70 -28.25
C SER A 491 -21.89 -9.36 -28.54
N ASP A 492 -23.20 -9.24 -28.36
CA ASP A 492 -23.95 -7.98 -28.54
C ASP A 492 -23.74 -6.97 -27.41
N LEU A 493 -23.17 -7.40 -26.27
CA LEU A 493 -22.73 -6.53 -25.18
C LEU A 493 -21.25 -6.12 -25.30
N CYS A 494 -20.51 -6.75 -26.21
CA CYS A 494 -19.10 -6.44 -26.46
C CYS A 494 -18.97 -5.47 -27.65
N GLY A 495 -18.05 -4.50 -27.53
CA GLY A 495 -17.74 -3.61 -28.64
C GLY A 495 -17.10 -4.33 -29.83
N LYS A 496 -16.46 -5.48 -29.57
CA LYS A 496 -15.87 -6.35 -30.60
C LYS A 496 -15.78 -7.80 -30.13
N THR A 497 -15.88 -8.73 -31.07
CA THR A 497 -15.54 -10.15 -30.88
C THR A 497 -14.35 -10.52 -31.76
N ILE A 498 -13.31 -11.13 -31.16
CA ILE A 498 -12.10 -11.58 -31.83
C ILE A 498 -12.02 -13.10 -31.74
N SER A 499 -12.12 -13.79 -32.87
CA SER A 499 -12.20 -15.26 -32.92
C SER A 499 -11.12 -15.87 -33.81
N GLY A 500 -10.60 -17.04 -33.39
CA GLY A 500 -9.70 -17.87 -34.21
C GLY A 500 -8.30 -17.30 -34.40
N LYS A 501 -7.85 -16.42 -33.50
CA LYS A 501 -6.51 -15.80 -33.54
C LYS A 501 -5.52 -16.41 -32.56
N GLY A 502 -5.85 -17.55 -31.96
CA GLY A 502 -5.02 -18.13 -30.92
C GLY A 502 -4.86 -17.18 -29.74
N ILE A 503 -3.69 -17.22 -29.09
CA ILE A 503 -3.36 -16.31 -27.98
C ILE A 503 -3.18 -14.85 -28.43
N GLN A 504 -2.86 -14.61 -29.71
CA GLN A 504 -2.74 -13.25 -30.25
C GLN A 504 -4.08 -12.51 -30.25
N GLY A 505 -5.21 -13.23 -30.09
CA GLY A 505 -6.52 -12.61 -29.87
C GLY A 505 -6.56 -11.67 -28.64
N TYR A 506 -5.81 -11.98 -27.58
CA TYR A 506 -5.74 -11.12 -26.38
C TYR A 506 -4.95 -9.84 -26.64
N GLN A 507 -3.83 -9.92 -27.38
CA GLN A 507 -3.08 -8.73 -27.78
C GLN A 507 -3.94 -7.79 -28.62
N LEU A 508 -4.67 -8.33 -29.60
CA LEU A 508 -5.60 -7.54 -30.41
C LEU A 508 -6.70 -6.94 -29.54
N ALA A 509 -7.26 -7.68 -28.58
CA ALA A 509 -8.28 -7.16 -27.67
C ALA A 509 -7.77 -6.01 -26.80
N LEU A 510 -6.52 -6.08 -26.32
CA LEU A 510 -5.88 -4.98 -25.59
C LEU A 510 -5.76 -3.74 -26.48
N VAL A 511 -5.31 -3.91 -27.72
CA VAL A 511 -5.22 -2.80 -28.69
C VAL A 511 -6.59 -2.16 -28.95
N GLU A 512 -7.65 -2.96 -29.07
CA GLU A 512 -9.01 -2.45 -29.27
C GLU A 512 -9.51 -1.65 -28.06
N LEU A 513 -9.24 -2.12 -26.84
CA LEU A 513 -9.54 -1.36 -25.63
C LEU A 513 -8.69 -0.08 -25.52
N ALA A 514 -7.45 -0.07 -26.02
CA ALA A 514 -6.63 1.14 -26.04
C ALA A 514 -7.24 2.26 -26.88
N PHE A 515 -7.97 1.90 -27.95
CA PHE A 515 -8.74 2.84 -28.75
C PHE A 515 -10.07 3.22 -28.10
N ALA A 516 -10.73 2.29 -27.40
CA ALA A 516 -12.04 2.52 -26.81
C ALA A 516 -12.00 3.30 -25.48
N LEU A 517 -10.90 3.20 -24.73
CA LEU A 517 -10.73 3.82 -23.43
C LEU A 517 -9.99 5.15 -23.54
N PRO A 518 -10.57 6.27 -23.08
CA PRO A 518 -9.89 7.56 -23.11
C PRO A 518 -8.60 7.50 -22.31
N GLU A 519 -7.54 8.14 -22.80
CA GLU A 519 -6.33 8.33 -22.01
C GLU A 519 -6.69 9.07 -20.72
N THR A 520 -6.21 8.57 -19.59
CA THR A 520 -6.33 9.24 -18.31
C THR A 520 -5.49 10.51 -18.34
N THR A 521 -6.13 11.66 -18.15
CA THR A 521 -5.49 13.00 -18.08
C THR A 521 -4.90 13.29 -16.72
#